data_AF-A0A969NIY7-F1
#
_entry.id   AF-A0A969NIY7-F1
#
_cell.length_a   1.000
_cell.length_b   1.000
_cell.length_c   1.000
_cell.angle_alpha   90.00
_cell.angle_beta   90.00
_cell.angle_gamma   90.00
#
_symmetry.space_group_name_H-M   'P 1'
#
loop_
_entity.id
_entity.type
_entity.pdbx_description
1 polymer ?
#
loop_
_entity_poly.entity_id
_entity_poly.type
_entity_poly.pdbx_seq_one_letter_code
_entity_poly.pdbx_strand_id
1 'polypeptide(L)'
;MSYSSVQNRSKVHPHKFALLLGCASIVMMFAAWTSAYVVRQAAGNWLEFRLPNLFFINTAVILASSLTLHLSYRSFLNRQESLYKLFLFVTFILGFSFVALQYVAWTKLKLIGVPLTKNPSGDFVYVLTGFHAAHVIGGIGVLTVALIHAFALKFSPSPKRKLRFELTLIYWHFVDALWLYLILFLVTQS
;
A
#
# COMPACT_ATOMS: atom_id res chain seq x y z
N MET A 1 -29.57 42.66 -13.17
CA MET A 1 -29.91 41.80 -12.01
C MET A 1 -29.22 40.47 -12.22
N SER A 2 -28.16 40.20 -11.44
CA SER A 2 -27.23 39.07 -11.63
C SER A 2 -27.79 37.83 -10.93
N TYR A 3 -28.09 36.77 -11.68
CA TYR A 3 -28.41 35.46 -11.08
C TYR A 3 -27.15 34.59 -11.07
N SER A 4 -26.61 34.51 -9.86
CA SER A 4 -25.63 33.59 -9.28
C SER A 4 -25.47 32.24 -9.99
N SER A 5 -24.23 31.98 -10.42
CA SER A 5 -23.74 30.71 -10.95
C SER A 5 -23.60 29.63 -9.85
N VAL A 6 -24.67 28.89 -9.57
CA VAL A 6 -24.58 27.65 -8.78
C VAL A 6 -24.26 26.48 -9.72
N GLN A 7 -22.98 26.35 -10.08
CA GLN A 7 -22.43 25.12 -10.68
C GLN A 7 -21.21 24.69 -9.88
N ASN A 8 -21.39 24.40 -8.60
CA ASN A 8 -20.42 23.60 -7.85
C ASN A 8 -20.81 22.12 -7.97
N ARG A 9 -20.62 21.54 -9.16
CA ARG A 9 -20.42 20.09 -9.26
C ARG A 9 -18.92 19.87 -9.16
N SER A 10 -18.42 19.51 -7.99
CA SER A 10 -17.12 18.86 -7.86
C SER A 10 -17.19 17.51 -8.60
N LYS A 11 -17.13 17.55 -9.93
CA LYS A 11 -17.01 16.34 -10.73
C LYS A 11 -15.63 15.77 -10.39
N VAL A 12 -15.61 14.76 -9.52
CA VAL A 12 -14.41 13.99 -9.22
C VAL A 12 -13.77 13.62 -10.55
N HIS A 13 -12.48 13.92 -10.71
CA HIS A 13 -11.78 13.69 -11.97
C HIS A 13 -11.96 12.21 -12.37
N PRO A 14 -12.33 11.87 -13.62
CA PRO A 14 -12.71 10.49 -13.99
C PRO A 14 -11.67 9.43 -13.59
N HIS A 15 -10.38 9.77 -13.68
CA HIS A 15 -9.28 8.89 -13.29
C HIS A 15 -9.20 8.64 -11.78
N LYS A 16 -9.55 9.64 -10.95
CA LYS A 16 -9.61 9.48 -9.48
C LYS A 16 -10.79 8.59 -9.11
N PHE A 17 -11.92 8.76 -9.78
CA PHE A 17 -13.09 7.90 -9.59
C PHE A 17 -12.79 6.45 -9.96
N ALA A 18 -12.16 6.21 -11.12
CA ALA A 18 -11.72 4.88 -11.53
C ALA A 18 -10.76 4.23 -10.52
N LEU A 19 -9.80 5.01 -10.00
CA LEU A 19 -8.88 4.53 -8.96
C LEU A 19 -9.63 4.14 -7.69
N LEU A 20 -10.55 4.98 -7.20
CA LEU A 20 -11.34 4.71 -6.00
C LEU A 20 -12.19 3.44 -6.16
N LEU A 21 -12.78 3.23 -7.33
CA LEU A 21 -13.53 1.99 -7.63
C LEU A 21 -12.61 0.76 -7.56
N GLY A 22 -11.38 0.87 -8.08
CA GLY A 22 -10.36 -0.16 -7.94
C GLY A 22 -9.93 -0.40 -6.48
N CYS A 23 -9.77 0.65 -5.68
CA CYS A 23 -9.50 0.49 -4.25
C CYS A 23 -10.66 -0.22 -3.54
N ALA A 24 -11.91 0.13 -3.87
CA ALA A 24 -13.10 -0.51 -3.30
C ALA A 24 -13.17 -2.01 -3.64
N SER A 25 -12.83 -2.41 -4.86
CA SER A 25 -12.81 -3.83 -5.22
C SER A 25 -11.73 -4.61 -4.47
N ILE A 26 -10.54 -4.01 -4.26
CA ILE A 26 -9.47 -4.60 -3.45
C ILE A 26 -9.95 -4.77 -2.00
N VAL A 27 -10.60 -3.77 -1.42
CA VAL A 27 -11.16 -3.88 -0.06
C VAL A 27 -12.13 -5.05 0.04
N MET A 28 -13.05 -5.19 -0.92
CA MET A 28 -14.02 -6.30 -0.92
C MET A 28 -13.35 -7.67 -1.03
N MET A 29 -12.29 -7.78 -1.83
CA MET A 29 -11.51 -9.02 -1.95
C MET A 29 -10.83 -9.38 -0.63
N PHE A 30 -10.19 -8.42 0.04
CA PHE A 30 -9.56 -8.66 1.35
C PHE A 30 -10.58 -8.95 2.44
N ALA A 31 -11.73 -8.26 2.45
CA ALA A 31 -12.83 -8.53 3.38
C ALA A 31 -13.39 -9.95 3.22
N ALA A 32 -13.49 -10.45 1.97
CA ALA A 32 -13.92 -11.81 1.72
C ALA A 32 -12.92 -12.84 2.27
N TRP A 33 -11.61 -12.62 2.10
CA TRP A 33 -10.59 -13.51 2.65
C TRP A 33 -10.47 -13.45 4.17
N THR A 34 -10.60 -12.26 4.79
CA THR A 34 -10.61 -12.16 6.25
C THR A 34 -11.87 -12.75 6.87
N SER A 35 -13.02 -12.67 6.19
CA SER A 35 -14.22 -13.42 6.59
C SER A 35 -14.01 -14.93 6.52
N ALA A 36 -13.44 -15.43 5.42
CA ALA A 36 -13.12 -16.85 5.27
C ALA A 36 -12.11 -17.34 6.33
N TYR A 37 -11.15 -16.50 6.72
CA TYR A 37 -10.22 -16.76 7.83
C TYR A 37 -10.98 -17.01 9.14
N VAL A 38 -11.87 -16.09 9.54
CA VAL A 38 -12.61 -16.18 10.82
C VAL A 38 -13.50 -17.42 10.86
N VAL A 39 -14.22 -17.70 9.77
CA VAL A 39 -15.08 -18.89 9.68
C VAL A 39 -14.24 -20.17 9.76
N ARG A 40 -13.08 -20.22 9.10
CA ARG A 40 -12.21 -21.41 9.15
C ARG A 40 -11.54 -21.59 10.50
N GLN A 41 -11.19 -20.51 11.19
CA GLN A 41 -10.67 -20.55 12.56
C GLN A 41 -11.66 -21.19 13.52
N ALA A 42 -12.95 -20.85 13.40
CA ALA A 42 -14.01 -21.44 14.22
C ALA A 42 -14.24 -22.94 13.96
N ALA A 43 -13.82 -23.47 12.81
CA ALA A 43 -13.99 -24.87 12.45
C ALA A 43 -12.96 -25.83 13.09
N GLY A 44 -11.97 -25.32 13.83
CA GLY A 44 -10.94 -26.11 14.53
C GLY A 44 -9.68 -26.39 13.71
N ASN A 45 -8.73 -27.14 14.30
CA ASN A 45 -7.37 -27.39 13.76
C ASN A 45 -6.57 -26.08 13.51
N TRP A 46 -6.69 -25.12 14.42
CA TRP A 46 -5.98 -23.85 14.34
C TRP A 46 -4.65 -23.91 15.08
N LEU A 47 -3.57 -23.48 14.42
CA LEU A 47 -2.27 -23.37 15.06
C LEU A 47 -2.12 -21.93 15.57
N GLU A 48 -2.00 -21.77 16.88
CA GLU A 48 -1.62 -20.49 17.48
C GLU A 48 -0.10 -20.32 17.34
N PHE A 49 0.31 -19.23 16.70
CA PHE A 49 1.71 -18.87 16.56
C PHE A 49 1.88 -17.37 16.66
N ARG A 50 2.99 -16.94 17.26
CA ARG A 50 3.32 -15.53 17.33
C ARG A 50 3.91 -15.06 16.02
N LEU A 51 3.42 -13.93 15.52
CA LEU A 51 4.00 -13.27 14.36
C LEU A 51 5.45 -12.84 14.66
N PRO A 52 6.41 -13.15 13.77
CA PRO A 52 7.78 -12.69 13.92
C PRO A 52 7.88 -11.16 14.04
N ASN A 53 8.82 -10.66 14.84
CA ASN A 53 9.07 -9.23 15.02
C ASN A 53 9.29 -8.46 13.70
N LEU A 54 9.71 -9.17 12.63
CA LEU A 54 9.88 -8.61 11.30
C LEU A 54 8.60 -7.97 10.74
N PHE A 55 7.41 -8.48 11.09
CA PHE A 55 6.16 -7.88 10.65
C PHE A 55 5.98 -6.45 11.19
N PHE A 56 6.37 -6.19 12.44
CA PHE A 56 6.33 -4.85 13.03
C PHE A 56 7.39 -3.92 12.43
N ILE A 57 8.59 -4.44 12.16
CA ILE A 57 9.63 -3.69 11.43
C ILE A 57 9.12 -3.31 10.03
N ASN A 58 8.44 -4.24 9.35
CA ASN A 58 7.87 -3.98 8.04
C ASN A 58 6.79 -2.89 8.08
N THR A 59 5.97 -2.90 9.14
CA THR A 59 5.00 -1.84 9.41
C THR A 59 5.67 -0.47 9.64
N ALA A 60 6.79 -0.42 10.36
CA ALA A 60 7.53 0.85 10.51
C ALA A 60 8.07 1.35 9.16
N VAL A 61 8.57 0.45 8.30
CA VAL A 61 9.08 0.78 6.97
C VAL A 61 7.98 1.33 6.06
N ILE A 62 6.80 0.70 6.02
CA ILE A 62 5.70 1.18 5.17
C ILE A 62 5.13 2.52 5.66
N LEU A 63 5.06 2.73 6.99
CA LEU A 63 4.66 4.02 7.56
C LEU A 63 5.66 5.13 7.22
N ALA A 64 6.96 4.84 7.31
CA ALA A 64 8.01 5.77 6.90
C ALA A 64 7.89 6.08 5.39
N SER A 65 7.64 5.08 4.57
CA SER A 65 7.42 5.22 3.12
C SER A 65 6.23 6.13 2.80
N SER A 66 5.13 5.95 3.52
CA SER A 66 3.93 6.79 3.42
C SER A 66 4.24 8.26 3.71
N LEU A 67 4.96 8.51 4.80
CA LEU A 67 5.37 9.85 5.20
C LEU A 67 6.30 10.47 4.15
N THR A 68 7.30 9.74 3.66
CA THR A 68 8.23 10.25 2.67
C THR A 68 7.53 10.58 1.35
N LEU A 69 6.56 9.78 0.91
CA LEU A 69 5.81 10.09 -0.31
C LEU A 69 4.94 11.34 -0.14
N HIS A 70 4.33 11.51 1.03
CA HIS A 70 3.56 12.69 1.35
C HIS A 70 4.44 13.96 1.35
N LEU A 71 5.63 13.89 1.95
CA LEU A 71 6.62 14.97 1.91
C LEU A 71 7.11 15.26 0.48
N SER A 72 7.26 14.23 -0.35
CA SER A 72 7.59 14.39 -1.78
C SER A 72 6.51 15.17 -2.51
N TYR A 73 5.24 14.82 -2.30
CA TYR A 73 4.10 15.52 -2.91
C TYR A 73 4.02 16.99 -2.44
N ARG A 74 4.23 17.25 -1.14
CA ARG A 74 4.26 18.62 -0.60
C ARG A 74 5.41 19.44 -1.20
N SER A 75 6.58 18.84 -1.35
CA SER A 75 7.75 19.47 -2.00
C SER A 75 7.47 19.79 -3.49
N PHE A 76 6.77 18.90 -4.19
CA PHE A 76 6.33 19.13 -5.56
C PHE A 76 5.39 20.33 -5.68
N LEU A 77 4.44 20.50 -4.75
CA LEU A 77 3.56 21.68 -4.72
C LEU A 77 4.32 22.98 -4.40
N ASN A 78 5.32 22.91 -3.51
CA ASN A 78 6.17 24.04 -3.14
C ASN A 78 7.26 24.36 -4.19
N ARG A 79 7.27 23.67 -5.34
CA ARG A 79 8.26 23.82 -6.42
C ARG A 79 9.70 23.53 -5.99
N GLN A 80 9.90 22.74 -4.94
CA GLN A 80 11.21 22.33 -4.44
C GLN A 80 11.62 21.01 -5.12
N GLU A 81 12.21 21.12 -6.30
CA GLU A 81 12.53 19.98 -7.17
C GLU A 81 13.50 18.97 -6.52
N SER A 82 14.54 19.45 -5.84
CA SER A 82 15.55 18.59 -5.19
C SER A 82 14.92 17.71 -4.11
N LEU A 83 14.14 18.30 -3.20
CA LEU A 83 13.45 17.58 -2.13
C LEU A 83 12.37 16.65 -2.68
N TYR A 84 11.62 17.08 -3.70
CA TYR A 84 10.67 16.21 -4.40
C TYR A 84 11.34 14.92 -4.89
N LYS A 85 12.46 15.05 -5.62
CA LYS A 85 13.22 13.91 -6.16
C LYS A 85 13.79 13.03 -5.06
N LEU A 86 14.37 13.64 -4.02
CA LEU A 86 14.97 12.94 -2.89
C LEU A 86 13.92 12.08 -2.17
N PHE A 87 12.81 12.69 -1.74
CA PHE A 87 11.76 11.96 -1.01
C PHE A 87 11.07 10.90 -1.87
N LEU A 88 10.90 11.15 -3.18
CA LEU A 88 10.37 10.15 -4.10
C LEU A 88 11.31 8.94 -4.21
N PHE A 89 12.62 9.19 -4.32
CA PHE A 89 13.63 8.13 -4.36
C PHE A 89 13.70 7.35 -3.04
N VAL A 90 13.66 8.05 -1.89
CA VAL A 90 13.62 7.39 -0.57
C VAL A 90 12.38 6.49 -0.45
N THR A 91 11.21 6.97 -0.85
CA THR A 91 9.97 6.17 -0.87
C THR A 91 10.12 4.90 -1.71
N PHE A 92 10.74 5.03 -2.88
CA PHE A 92 11.00 3.90 -3.78
C PHE A 92 11.88 2.83 -3.11
N ILE A 93 12.97 3.25 -2.45
CA ILE A 93 13.85 2.33 -1.71
C ILE A 93 13.12 1.69 -0.52
N LEU A 94 12.30 2.43 0.22
CA LEU A 94 11.50 1.89 1.32
C LEU A 94 10.46 0.88 0.84
N GLY A 95 9.83 1.11 -0.32
CA GLY A 95 8.92 0.15 -0.96
C GLY A 95 9.63 -1.16 -1.32
N PHE A 96 10.83 -1.10 -1.92
CA PHE A 96 11.63 -2.30 -2.19
C PHE A 96 12.06 -3.02 -0.90
N SER A 97 12.45 -2.24 0.11
CA SER A 97 12.83 -2.77 1.43
C SER A 97 11.67 -3.50 2.09
N PHE A 98 10.44 -3.02 1.94
CA PHE A 98 9.24 -3.69 2.43
C PHE A 98 9.07 -5.07 1.82
N VAL A 99 9.20 -5.19 0.49
CA VAL A 99 9.06 -6.48 -0.20
C VAL A 99 10.17 -7.46 0.22
N ALA A 100 11.40 -6.97 0.36
CA ALA A 100 12.53 -7.79 0.84
C ALA A 100 12.30 -8.28 2.28
N LEU A 101 11.89 -7.39 3.20
CA LEU A 101 11.57 -7.74 4.58
C LEU A 101 10.41 -8.73 4.66
N GLN A 102 9.40 -8.57 3.79
CA GLN A 102 8.27 -9.48 3.72
C GLN A 102 8.71 -10.90 3.32
N TYR A 103 9.61 -11.00 2.34
CA TYR A 103 10.20 -12.28 1.97
C TYR A 103 10.98 -12.92 3.13
N VAL A 104 11.78 -12.14 3.86
CA VAL A 104 12.48 -12.65 5.05
C VAL A 104 11.48 -13.07 6.14
N ALA A 105 10.39 -12.34 6.34
CA ALA A 105 9.34 -12.72 7.29
C ALA A 105 8.70 -14.08 6.94
N TRP A 106 8.44 -14.33 5.65
CA TRP A 106 7.93 -15.61 5.15
C TRP A 106 8.90 -16.77 5.38
N THR A 107 10.21 -16.55 5.18
CA THR A 107 11.22 -17.58 5.47
C THR A 107 11.30 -17.87 6.96
N LYS A 108 11.20 -16.86 7.83
CA LYS A 108 11.14 -17.06 9.28
C LYS A 108 9.90 -17.81 9.73
N LEU A 109 8.72 -17.51 9.17
CA LEU A 109 7.49 -18.29 9.42
C LEU A 109 7.67 -19.77 9.10
N LYS A 110 8.31 -20.07 7.97
CA LYS A 110 8.63 -21.45 7.57
C LYS A 110 9.56 -22.13 8.58
N LEU A 111 10.58 -21.41 9.06
CA LEU A 111 11.56 -21.93 10.03
C LEU A 111 10.95 -22.22 11.41
N ILE A 112 9.98 -21.42 11.87
CA ILE A 112 9.30 -21.67 13.15
C ILE A 112 8.22 -22.76 13.07
N GLY A 113 8.21 -23.56 11.98
CA GLY A 113 7.34 -24.73 11.85
C GLY A 113 5.96 -24.42 11.27
N VAL A 114 5.77 -23.24 10.67
CA VAL A 114 4.56 -22.81 9.95
C VAL A 114 4.86 -22.69 8.44
N PRO A 115 5.23 -23.79 7.74
CA PRO A 115 5.35 -23.76 6.28
C PRO A 115 3.97 -23.69 5.63
N LEU A 116 3.93 -23.08 4.45
CA LEU A 116 2.82 -23.20 3.50
C LEU A 116 2.46 -24.68 3.33
N THR A 117 1.17 -25.01 3.35
CA THR A 117 0.51 -26.34 3.24
C THR A 117 0.38 -27.18 4.52
N LYS A 118 0.97 -26.79 5.65
CA LYS A 118 0.90 -27.60 6.88
C LYS A 118 -0.34 -27.34 7.74
N ASN A 119 -0.77 -26.09 7.84
CA ASN A 119 -1.95 -25.71 8.62
C ASN A 119 -2.68 -24.54 7.94
N PRO A 120 -4.03 -24.57 7.89
CA PRO A 120 -4.83 -23.50 7.31
C PRO A 120 -4.51 -22.10 7.85
N SER A 121 -4.20 -21.98 9.15
CA SER A 121 -3.83 -20.69 9.78
C SER A 121 -2.62 -20.04 9.10
N GLY A 122 -1.55 -20.81 8.86
CA GLY A 122 -0.36 -20.36 8.14
C GLY A 122 -0.68 -20.00 6.69
N ASP A 123 -1.45 -20.84 6.01
CA ASP A 123 -1.83 -20.63 4.60
C ASP A 123 -2.56 -19.30 4.41
N PHE A 124 -3.50 -18.96 5.28
CA PHE A 124 -4.15 -17.64 5.20
C PHE A 124 -3.18 -16.48 5.42
N VAL A 125 -2.24 -16.59 6.37
CA VAL A 125 -1.24 -15.53 6.57
C VAL A 125 -0.40 -15.34 5.31
N TYR A 126 0.05 -16.42 4.67
CA TYR A 126 0.78 -16.35 3.41
C TYR A 126 -0.04 -15.76 2.28
N VAL A 127 -1.31 -16.15 2.13
CA VAL A 127 -2.20 -15.64 1.06
C VAL A 127 -2.50 -14.15 1.27
N LEU A 128 -2.93 -13.74 2.46
CA LEU A 128 -3.27 -12.35 2.76
C LEU A 128 -2.05 -11.43 2.58
N THR A 129 -0.91 -11.81 3.16
CA THR A 129 0.31 -10.98 3.08
C THR A 129 0.98 -11.06 1.70
N GLY A 130 0.84 -12.19 1.00
CA GLY A 130 1.32 -12.40 -0.37
C GLY A 130 0.57 -11.55 -1.40
N PHE A 131 -0.77 -11.55 -1.34
CA PHE A 131 -1.56 -10.67 -2.19
C PHE A 131 -1.30 -9.20 -1.87
N HIS A 132 -1.14 -8.85 -0.60
CA HIS A 132 -0.75 -7.48 -0.25
C HIS A 132 0.60 -7.10 -0.87
N ALA A 133 1.61 -7.96 -0.75
CA ALA A 133 2.92 -7.73 -1.37
C ALA A 133 2.82 -7.56 -2.90
N ALA A 134 1.92 -8.30 -3.56
CA ALA A 134 1.67 -8.12 -4.99
C ALA A 134 1.12 -6.72 -5.33
N HIS A 135 0.24 -6.16 -4.50
CA HIS A 135 -0.24 -4.78 -4.68
C HIS A 135 0.89 -3.75 -4.43
N VAL A 136 1.73 -3.97 -3.42
CA VAL A 136 2.91 -3.13 -3.18
C VAL A 136 3.85 -3.14 -4.39
N ILE A 137 4.13 -4.32 -4.97
CA ILE A 137 4.93 -4.45 -6.20
C ILE A 137 4.29 -3.67 -7.36
N GLY A 138 2.97 -3.77 -7.53
CA GLY A 138 2.24 -2.94 -8.52
C GLY A 138 2.42 -1.45 -8.28
N GLY A 139 2.35 -1.00 -7.02
CA GLY A 139 2.63 0.37 -6.62
C GLY A 139 4.06 0.80 -6.90
N ILE A 140 5.03 -0.08 -6.67
CA ILE A 140 6.45 0.15 -6.98
C ILE A 140 6.60 0.38 -8.48
N GLY A 141 5.90 -0.38 -9.33
CA GLY A 141 5.85 -0.12 -10.77
C GLY A 141 5.40 1.29 -11.12
N VAL A 142 4.33 1.78 -10.46
CA VAL A 142 3.85 3.16 -10.63
C VAL A 142 4.87 4.18 -10.12
N LEU A 143 5.52 3.91 -8.97
CA LEU A 143 6.60 4.75 -8.44
C LEU A 143 7.81 4.80 -9.37
N THR A 144 8.21 3.69 -9.99
CA THR A 144 9.29 3.65 -10.99
C THR A 144 8.99 4.59 -12.14
N VAL A 145 7.77 4.57 -12.67
CA VAL A 145 7.36 5.49 -13.74
C VAL A 145 7.39 6.94 -13.24
N ALA A 146 6.92 7.21 -12.02
CA ALA A 146 6.99 8.55 -11.43
C ALA A 146 8.44 9.02 -11.25
N LEU A 147 9.35 8.12 -10.87
CA LEU A 147 10.77 8.37 -10.67
C LEU A 147 11.48 8.66 -12.00
N ILE A 148 11.25 7.85 -13.03
CA ILE A 148 11.77 8.10 -14.39
C ILE A 148 11.31 9.48 -14.88
N HIS A 149 10.03 9.80 -14.72
CA HIS A 149 9.51 11.13 -15.07
C HIS A 149 10.11 12.26 -14.22
N ALA A 150 10.46 11.99 -12.96
CA ALA A 150 11.12 12.95 -12.08
C ALA A 150 12.51 13.32 -12.59
N PHE A 151 13.32 12.34 -12.99
CA PHE A 151 14.72 12.54 -13.37
C PHE A 151 14.93 12.83 -14.86
N ALA A 152 14.12 12.26 -15.75
CA ALA A 152 14.30 12.40 -17.21
C ALA A 152 13.62 13.63 -17.82
N LEU A 153 12.57 14.16 -17.19
CA LEU A 153 11.82 15.31 -17.71
C LEU A 153 12.11 16.57 -16.92
N LYS A 154 12.16 17.72 -17.61
CA LYS A 154 12.25 19.03 -16.95
C LYS A 154 11.14 19.19 -15.92
N PHE A 155 11.48 19.75 -14.76
CA PHE A 155 10.51 20.01 -13.73
C PHE A 155 9.52 21.07 -14.20
N SER A 156 8.26 20.66 -14.32
CA SER A 156 7.14 21.53 -14.68
C SER A 156 5.89 21.02 -13.96
N PRO A 157 5.39 21.76 -12.94
CA PRO A 157 4.20 21.38 -12.19
C PRO A 157 2.93 21.67 -13.00
N SER A 158 2.75 20.92 -14.10
CA SER A 158 1.54 21.00 -14.92
C SER A 158 0.35 20.33 -14.21
N PRO A 159 -0.89 20.73 -14.52
CA PRO A 159 -2.10 20.10 -13.95
C PRO A 159 -2.15 18.58 -14.18
N LYS A 160 -1.69 18.12 -15.35
CA LYS A 160 -1.61 16.69 -15.68
C LYS A 160 -0.59 15.94 -14.81
N ARG A 161 0.59 16.53 -14.57
CA ARG A 161 1.63 15.94 -13.72
C ARG A 161 1.18 15.90 -12.26
N LYS A 162 0.53 16.97 -11.77
CA LYS A 162 -0.08 17.01 -10.45
C LYS A 162 -1.13 15.91 -10.28
N LEU A 163 -2.04 15.76 -11.25
CA LEU A 163 -3.05 14.71 -11.22
C LEU A 163 -2.43 13.31 -11.15
N ARG A 164 -1.44 13.00 -12.01
CA ARG A 164 -0.76 11.71 -12.00
C ARG A 164 -0.13 11.41 -10.64
N PHE A 165 0.53 12.41 -10.05
CA PHE A 165 1.14 12.25 -8.74
C PHE A 165 0.08 12.07 -7.63
N GLU A 166 -1.03 12.80 -7.68
CA GLU A 166 -2.15 12.59 -6.75
C GLU A 166 -2.72 11.17 -6.83
N LEU A 167 -2.82 10.59 -8.04
CA LEU A 167 -3.26 9.20 -8.20
C LEU A 167 -2.26 8.22 -7.57
N THR A 168 -0.96 8.41 -7.79
CA THR A 168 0.10 7.62 -7.15
C THR A 168 0.04 7.73 -5.63
N LEU A 169 -0.14 8.94 -5.10
CA LEU A 169 -0.24 9.22 -3.67
C LEU A 169 -1.45 8.52 -3.04
N ILE A 170 -2.63 8.63 -3.67
CA ILE A 170 -3.87 7.99 -3.19
C ILE A 170 -3.71 6.47 -3.18
N TYR A 171 -3.18 5.89 -4.26
CA TYR A 171 -2.98 4.44 -4.34
C TYR A 171 -1.99 3.93 -3.30
N TRP A 172 -0.85 4.60 -3.13
CA TRP A 172 0.17 4.18 -2.18
C TRP A 172 -0.34 4.24 -0.73
N HIS A 173 -0.97 5.35 -0.33
CA HIS A 173 -1.59 5.45 0.99
C HIS A 173 -2.70 4.42 1.22
N PHE A 174 -3.45 4.08 0.18
CA PHE A 174 -4.46 3.02 0.26
C PHE A 174 -3.82 1.66 0.55
N VAL A 175 -2.75 1.30 -0.16
CA VAL A 175 -2.01 0.06 0.08
C VAL A 175 -1.43 0.06 1.49
N ASP A 176 -0.85 1.17 1.96
CA ASP A 176 -0.31 1.29 3.31
C ASP A 176 -1.41 1.09 4.38
N ALA A 177 -2.58 1.72 4.21
CA ALA A 177 -3.71 1.56 5.12
C ALA A 177 -4.24 0.11 5.15
N LEU A 178 -4.26 -0.55 3.99
CA LEU A 178 -4.61 -1.97 3.89
C LEU A 178 -3.62 -2.85 4.67
N TRP A 179 -2.32 -2.54 4.65
CA TRP A 179 -1.34 -3.26 5.46
C TRP A 179 -1.60 -3.11 6.95
N LEU A 180 -1.86 -1.88 7.41
CA LEU A 180 -2.16 -1.63 8.82
C LEU A 180 -3.39 -2.40 9.29
N TYR A 181 -4.43 -2.43 8.47
CA TYR A 181 -5.61 -3.27 8.71
C TYR A 181 -5.23 -4.75 8.82
N LEU A 182 -4.44 -5.29 7.88
CA LEU A 182 -4.03 -6.69 7.91
C LEU A 182 -3.20 -7.04 9.12
N ILE A 183 -2.22 -6.20 9.49
CA ILE A 183 -1.39 -6.43 10.68
C ILE A 183 -2.23 -6.39 11.93
N LEU A 184 -3.12 -5.41 12.08
CA LEU A 184 -4.03 -5.33 13.22
C LEU A 184 -4.92 -6.58 13.29
N PHE A 185 -5.51 -6.99 12.18
CA PHE A 185 -6.34 -8.20 12.10
C PHE A 185 -5.55 -9.46 12.46
N LEU A 186 -4.34 -9.63 11.92
CA LEU A 186 -3.54 -10.82 12.20
C LEU A 186 -3.04 -10.86 13.65
N VAL A 187 -2.70 -9.71 14.24
CA VAL A 187 -2.26 -9.60 15.63
C VAL A 187 -3.41 -9.85 16.62
N THR A 188 -4.65 -9.45 16.30
CA THR A 188 -5.80 -9.71 17.18
C THR A 188 -6.28 -11.16 17.12
N GLN A 189 -5.94 -11.89 16.05
CA GLN A 189 -6.33 -13.29 15.84
C GLN A 189 -5.21 -14.31 16.13
N SER A 190 -3.99 -13.85 16.41
CA SER A 190 -2.80 -14.66 16.75
C SER A 190 -2.63 -14.81 18.25
#